data_AF-A0A957S0H6-F1
#
_entry.id   AF-A0A957S0H6-F1
#
_cell.length_a   1.000
_cell.length_b   1.000
_cell.length_c   1.000
_cell.angle_alpha   90.00
_cell.angle_beta   90.00
_cell.angle_gamma   90.00
#
_symmetry.space_group_name_H-M   'P 1'
#
loop_
_entity.id
_entity.type
_entity.pdbx_description
1 polymer ?
#
loop_
_entity_poly.entity_id
_entity_poly.type
_entity_poly.pdbx_seq_one_letter_code
_entity_poly.pdbx_strand_id
1 'polypeptide(L)'
;MIQSALRNWHARTDDDAALHDLHLFWRALAQHDGAPKRAANEVLYTAIRALAEQSPEDADILEWRFLDKQPVSYVANRRNIAESTVYVQQRNAIHKLADIIAAQEQTLVDEKLRLLDKRMAPPDNGGIVGQAGTIARLVADIDAPDTPWLIAVEGIGGIGKTTVAAAALQRL
;
A
#
# COMPACT_ATOMS: atom_id res chain seq x y z
N MET A 1 1.11 -11.50 10.76
CA MET A 1 0.18 -10.60 10.06
C MET A 1 -0.68 -11.35 9.05
N ILE A 2 -0.12 -11.77 7.88
CA ILE A 2 -0.87 -12.42 6.79
C ILE A 2 -1.60 -13.71 7.21
N GLN A 3 -0.96 -14.57 8.00
CA GLN A 3 -1.62 -15.77 8.51
C GLN A 3 -2.85 -15.46 9.37
N SER A 4 -2.82 -14.39 10.16
CA SER A 4 -3.97 -13.97 10.98
C SER A 4 -5.11 -13.46 10.08
N ALA A 5 -4.78 -12.65 9.07
CA ALA A 5 -5.76 -12.16 8.10
C ALA A 5 -6.42 -13.31 7.30
N LEU A 6 -5.64 -14.32 6.87
CA LEU A 6 -6.16 -15.52 6.22
C LEU A 6 -7.07 -16.34 7.14
N ARG A 7 -6.70 -16.51 8.42
CA ARG A 7 -7.58 -17.18 9.40
C ARG A 7 -8.89 -16.43 9.62
N ASN A 8 -8.84 -15.11 9.54
CA ASN A 8 -9.99 -14.24 9.68
C ASN A 8 -10.81 -14.10 8.40
N TRP A 9 -10.47 -14.75 7.28
CA TRP A 9 -11.17 -14.60 5.99
C TRP A 9 -12.71 -14.62 6.09
N HIS A 10 -13.25 -15.50 6.95
CA HIS A 10 -14.68 -15.68 7.17
C HIS A 10 -15.24 -14.99 8.42
N ALA A 11 -14.39 -14.28 9.17
CA ALA A 11 -14.83 -13.53 10.33
C ALA A 11 -15.77 -12.39 9.89
N ARG A 12 -16.83 -12.15 10.67
CA ARG A 12 -17.77 -11.04 10.44
C ARG A 12 -17.31 -9.73 11.06
N THR A 13 -16.18 -9.75 11.76
CA THR A 13 -15.60 -8.57 12.41
C THR A 13 -14.90 -7.72 11.37
N ASP A 14 -15.20 -6.43 11.35
CA ASP A 14 -14.57 -5.44 10.46
C ASP A 14 -13.17 -5.01 10.92
N ASP A 15 -12.67 -5.62 12.00
CA ASP A 15 -11.38 -5.26 12.61
C ASP A 15 -10.29 -6.21 12.13
N ASP A 16 -9.90 -6.10 10.85
CA ASP A 16 -8.68 -6.71 10.33
C ASP A 16 -7.50 -5.72 10.44
N ALA A 17 -7.23 -5.30 11.68
CA ALA A 17 -6.11 -4.41 12.04
C ALA A 17 -4.75 -4.89 11.48
N ALA A 18 -4.62 -6.17 11.16
CA ALA A 18 -3.44 -6.75 10.54
C ALA A 18 -3.10 -6.13 9.18
N LEU A 19 -4.05 -5.60 8.40
CA LEU A 19 -3.77 -5.06 7.05
C LEU A 19 -3.86 -3.52 6.99
N HIS A 20 -4.18 -2.85 8.09
CA HIS A 20 -4.37 -1.39 8.11
C HIS A 20 -3.12 -0.59 7.75
N ASP A 21 -1.93 -1.16 7.95
CA ASP A 21 -0.67 -0.48 7.63
C ASP A 21 -0.34 -0.51 6.12
N LEU A 22 -1.09 -1.27 5.32
CA LEU A 22 -0.83 -1.43 3.88
C LEU A 22 -1.64 -0.44 3.05
N HIS A 23 -0.99 0.25 2.11
CA HIS A 23 -1.64 1.10 1.12
C HIS A 23 -2.58 0.29 0.22
N LEU A 24 -2.27 -0.98 -0.06
CA LEU A 24 -3.16 -1.91 -0.74
C LEU A 24 -4.54 -1.99 -0.06
N PHE A 25 -4.56 -2.05 1.27
CA PHE A 25 -5.81 -2.11 2.04
C PHE A 25 -6.61 -0.82 1.88
N TRP A 26 -5.98 0.36 2.03
CA TRP A 26 -6.68 1.64 1.87
C TRP A 26 -7.21 1.86 0.44
N ARG A 27 -6.46 1.40 -0.57
CA ARG A 27 -6.91 1.43 -1.97
C ARG A 27 -8.15 0.56 -2.17
N ALA A 28 -8.14 -0.67 -1.65
CA ALA A 28 -9.29 -1.57 -1.69
C ALA A 28 -10.48 -1.02 -0.88
N LEU A 29 -10.22 -0.41 0.28
CA LEU A 29 -11.26 0.21 1.12
C LEU A 29 -12.01 1.32 0.39
N ALA A 30 -11.29 2.16 -0.36
CA ALA A 30 -11.88 3.20 -1.19
C ALA A 30 -12.71 2.64 -2.36
N GLN A 31 -12.41 1.43 -2.84
CA GLN A 31 -13.13 0.77 -3.93
C GLN A 31 -14.39 0.02 -3.46
N HIS A 32 -14.44 -0.39 -2.18
CA HIS A 32 -15.54 -1.18 -1.60
C HIS A 32 -16.41 -0.40 -0.62
N ASP A 33 -16.65 0.89 -0.90
CA ASP A 33 -17.53 1.77 -0.11
C ASP A 33 -17.19 1.81 1.40
N GLY A 34 -15.92 1.66 1.75
CA GLY A 34 -15.47 1.68 3.14
C GLY A 34 -15.74 0.39 3.92
N ALA A 35 -16.08 -0.73 3.27
CA ALA A 35 -16.25 -2.03 3.93
C ALA A 35 -14.89 -2.71 4.20
N PRO A 36 -14.36 -2.69 5.45
CA PRO A 36 -13.00 -3.12 5.74
C PRO A 36 -12.78 -4.60 5.43
N LYS A 37 -13.78 -5.43 5.72
CA LYS A 37 -13.66 -6.86 5.49
C LYS A 37 -13.60 -7.24 4.01
N ARG A 38 -14.36 -6.54 3.15
CA ARG A 38 -14.32 -6.76 1.70
C ARG A 38 -12.98 -6.34 1.13
N ALA A 39 -12.46 -5.21 1.59
CA ALA A 39 -11.14 -4.72 1.21
C ALA A 39 -10.03 -5.71 1.61
N ALA A 40 -10.03 -6.19 2.85
CA ALA A 40 -9.06 -7.19 3.32
C ALA A 40 -9.11 -8.48 2.49
N ASN A 41 -10.32 -8.99 2.23
CA ASN A 41 -10.50 -10.21 1.44
C ASN A 41 -10.10 -10.00 -0.02
N GLU A 42 -10.33 -8.83 -0.62
CA GLU A 42 -9.88 -8.52 -1.98
C GLU A 42 -8.36 -8.49 -2.09
N VAL A 43 -7.66 -7.86 -1.14
CA VAL A 43 -6.19 -7.82 -1.11
C VAL A 43 -5.64 -9.25 -1.05
N LEU A 44 -6.16 -10.06 -0.13
CA LEU A 44 -5.76 -11.46 0.02
C LEU A 44 -6.10 -12.30 -1.23
N TYR A 45 -7.29 -12.10 -1.81
CA TYR A 45 -7.71 -12.81 -3.02
C TYR A 45 -6.79 -12.50 -4.20
N THR A 46 -6.55 -11.22 -4.44
CA THR A 46 -5.69 -10.76 -5.54
C THR A 46 -4.26 -11.29 -5.38
N ALA A 47 -3.74 -11.30 -4.16
CA ALA A 47 -2.43 -11.87 -3.87
C ALA A 47 -2.39 -13.39 -4.07
N ILE A 48 -3.44 -14.14 -3.68
CA ILE A 48 -3.54 -15.59 -3.94
C ILE A 48 -3.60 -15.87 -5.45
N ARG A 49 -4.32 -15.05 -6.22
CA ARG A 49 -4.36 -15.17 -7.69
C ARG A 49 -2.98 -14.94 -8.31
N ALA A 50 -2.24 -13.93 -7.85
CA ALA A 50 -0.86 -13.72 -8.27
C ALA A 50 0.08 -14.86 -7.84
N LEU A 51 -0.15 -15.46 -6.68
CA LEU A 51 0.57 -16.66 -6.24
C LEU A 51 0.27 -17.85 -7.16
N ALA A 52 -0.97 -18.02 -7.60
CA ALA A 52 -1.36 -19.10 -8.50
C ALA A 52 -0.64 -19.05 -9.85
N GLU A 53 -0.28 -17.85 -10.34
CA GLU A 53 0.50 -17.68 -11.57
C GLU A 53 1.95 -18.18 -11.42
N GLN A 54 2.53 -18.09 -10.22
CA GLN A 54 3.93 -18.44 -9.95
C GLN A 54 4.09 -19.84 -9.35
N SER A 55 3.13 -20.26 -8.53
CA SER A 55 3.14 -21.52 -7.77
C SER A 55 1.69 -21.97 -7.54
N PRO A 56 1.06 -22.62 -8.55
CA PRO A 56 -0.33 -23.08 -8.46
C PRO A 56 -0.59 -23.97 -7.23
N GLU A 57 0.37 -24.85 -6.91
CA GLU A 57 0.23 -25.79 -5.78
C GLU A 57 0.13 -25.09 -4.42
N ASP A 58 0.90 -24.02 -4.24
CA ASP A 58 0.89 -23.23 -3.01
C ASP A 58 -0.42 -22.45 -2.88
N ALA A 59 -0.91 -21.88 -3.99
CA ALA A 59 -2.19 -21.19 -4.03
C ALA A 59 -3.35 -22.13 -3.67
N ASP A 60 -3.41 -23.32 -4.29
CA ASP A 60 -4.45 -24.32 -4.01
C ASP A 60 -4.49 -24.71 -2.53
N ILE A 61 -3.32 -24.86 -1.88
CA ILE A 61 -3.26 -25.17 -0.44
C ILE A 61 -3.88 -24.03 0.37
N LEU A 62 -3.59 -22.77 0.03
CA LEU A 62 -4.18 -21.63 0.73
C LEU A 62 -5.69 -21.52 0.47
N GLU A 63 -6.13 -21.72 -0.77
CA GLU A 63 -7.55 -21.71 -1.15
C GLU A 63 -8.32 -22.78 -0.37
N TRP A 64 -7.89 -24.04 -0.44
CA TRP A 64 -8.57 -25.13 0.28
C TRP A 64 -8.56 -24.92 1.79
N ARG A 65 -7.44 -24.48 2.37
CA ARG A 65 -7.30 -24.39 3.83
C ARG A 65 -8.04 -23.19 4.42
N PHE A 66 -8.04 -22.05 3.74
CA PHE A 66 -8.55 -20.79 4.28
C PHE A 66 -9.87 -20.35 3.63
N LEU A 67 -9.95 -20.37 2.30
CA LEU A 67 -11.14 -19.91 1.58
C LEU A 67 -12.25 -20.97 1.67
N ASP A 68 -11.93 -22.24 1.45
CA ASP A 68 -12.91 -23.34 1.48
C ASP A 68 -13.09 -23.99 2.86
N LYS A 69 -12.25 -23.61 3.84
CA LYS A 69 -12.22 -24.17 5.21
C LYS A 69 -12.00 -25.69 5.29
N GLN A 70 -11.30 -26.28 4.33
CA GLN A 70 -11.01 -27.71 4.34
C GLN A 70 -10.00 -28.09 5.45
N PRO A 71 -10.18 -29.23 6.13
CA PRO A 71 -9.23 -29.72 7.12
C PRO A 71 -7.90 -30.14 6.47
N VAL A 72 -6.83 -30.23 7.27
CA VAL A 72 -5.49 -30.65 6.78
C VAL A 72 -5.55 -32.04 6.18
N SER A 73 -6.30 -32.95 6.82
CA SER A 73 -6.50 -34.32 6.36
C SER A 73 -7.13 -34.39 4.97
N TYR A 74 -8.06 -33.49 4.64
CA TYR A 74 -8.64 -33.39 3.30
C TYR A 74 -7.58 -33.03 2.27
N VAL A 75 -6.77 -31.98 2.55
CA VAL A 75 -5.72 -31.53 1.64
C VAL A 75 -4.63 -32.61 1.48
N ALA A 76 -4.22 -33.24 2.58
CA ALA A 76 -3.28 -34.35 2.60
C ALA A 76 -3.74 -35.50 1.70
N ASN A 77 -4.99 -35.95 1.87
CA ASN A 77 -5.57 -37.01 1.05
C ASN A 77 -5.70 -36.60 -0.42
N ARG A 78 -6.14 -35.37 -0.69
CA ARG A 78 -6.33 -34.85 -2.06
C ARG A 78 -5.01 -34.76 -2.83
N ARG A 79 -3.92 -34.45 -2.14
CA ARG A 79 -2.56 -34.33 -2.69
C ARG A 79 -1.74 -35.60 -2.57
N ASN A 80 -2.26 -36.65 -1.92
CA ASN A 80 -1.53 -37.87 -1.62
C ASN A 80 -0.19 -37.63 -0.88
N ILE A 81 -0.22 -36.77 0.14
CA ILE A 81 0.95 -36.43 0.98
C ILE A 81 0.61 -36.57 2.47
N ALA A 82 1.63 -36.67 3.32
CA ALA A 82 1.45 -36.67 4.76
C ALA A 82 0.94 -35.30 5.26
N GLU A 83 0.13 -35.30 6.33
CA GLU A 83 -0.35 -34.06 6.96
C GLU A 83 0.79 -33.14 7.41
N SER A 84 1.90 -33.72 7.88
CA SER A 84 3.13 -32.98 8.24
C SER A 84 3.68 -32.19 7.04
N THR A 85 3.65 -32.77 5.85
CA THR A 85 4.04 -32.10 4.60
C THR A 85 3.09 -30.96 4.25
N VAL A 86 1.78 -31.12 4.47
CA VAL A 86 0.80 -30.04 4.25
C VAL A 86 1.11 -28.84 5.14
N TYR A 87 1.46 -29.05 6.42
CA TYR A 87 1.83 -27.93 7.31
C TYR A 87 3.07 -27.18 6.85
N VAL A 88 4.08 -27.89 6.32
CA VAL A 88 5.30 -27.28 5.77
C VAL A 88 4.98 -26.48 4.51
N GLN A 89 4.24 -27.07 3.57
CA GLN A 89 3.83 -26.40 2.34
C GLN A 89 2.94 -25.19 2.62
N GLN A 90 1.96 -25.31 3.53
CA GLN A 90 1.11 -24.20 3.94
C GLN A 90 1.92 -23.03 4.51
N ARG A 91 2.96 -23.31 5.32
CA ARG A 91 3.83 -22.26 5.87
C ARG A 91 4.63 -21.57 4.76
N ASN A 92 5.18 -22.35 3.83
CA ASN A 92 5.93 -21.81 2.69
C ASN A 92 5.03 -20.97 1.77
N ALA A 93 3.81 -21.45 1.50
CA ALA A 93 2.80 -20.72 0.74
C ALA A 93 2.43 -19.39 1.39
N ILE A 94 2.28 -19.36 2.73
CA ILE A 94 2.02 -18.10 3.46
C ILE A 94 3.20 -17.12 3.33
N HIS A 95 4.45 -17.60 3.38
CA HIS A 95 5.61 -16.73 3.17
C HIS A 95 5.64 -16.15 1.76
N LYS A 96 5.47 -17.00 0.72
CA LYS A 96 5.40 -16.54 -0.67
C LYS A 96 4.27 -15.53 -0.88
N LEU A 97 3.11 -15.76 -0.26
CA LEU A 97 1.99 -14.81 -0.31
C LEU A 97 2.37 -13.47 0.32
N ALA A 98 3.08 -13.47 1.45
CA ALA A 98 3.55 -12.25 2.09
C ALA A 98 4.54 -11.48 1.19
N ASP A 99 5.45 -12.19 0.52
CA ASP A 99 6.40 -11.59 -0.43
C ASP A 99 5.68 -10.94 -1.62
N ILE A 100 4.63 -11.59 -2.14
CA ILE A 100 3.79 -11.04 -3.22
C ILE A 100 3.09 -9.76 -2.77
N ILE A 101 2.48 -9.77 -1.57
CA ILE A 101 1.82 -8.58 -1.02
C ILE A 101 2.83 -7.44 -0.83
N ALA A 102 4.03 -7.73 -0.31
CA ALA A 102 5.09 -6.75 -0.14
C ALA A 102 5.54 -6.14 -1.49
N ALA A 103 5.67 -6.96 -2.53
CA ALA A 103 6.03 -6.48 -3.87
C ALA A 103 4.93 -5.61 -4.50
N GLN A 104 3.67 -5.98 -4.32
CA GLN A 104 2.51 -5.19 -4.77
C GLN A 104 2.44 -3.85 -4.03
N GLU A 105 2.67 -3.86 -2.72
CA GLU A 105 2.72 -2.66 -1.88
C GLU A 105 3.83 -1.71 -2.34
N GLN A 106 5.04 -2.22 -2.58
CA GLN A 106 6.16 -1.43 -3.07
C GLN A 106 5.86 -0.80 -4.44
N THR A 107 5.20 -1.54 -5.33
CA THR A 107 4.78 -1.03 -6.64
C THR A 107 3.83 0.16 -6.51
N LEU A 108 2.90 0.12 -5.55
CA LEU A 108 1.99 1.25 -5.28
C LEU A 108 2.72 2.47 -4.72
N VAL A 109 3.66 2.24 -3.82
CA VAL A 109 4.49 3.32 -3.26
C VAL A 109 5.30 3.99 -4.36
N ASP A 110 5.95 3.21 -5.23
CA ASP A 110 6.72 3.72 -6.35
C ASP A 110 5.86 4.47 -7.38
N GLU A 111 4.65 3.97 -7.66
CA GLU A 111 3.69 4.66 -8.54
C GLU A 111 3.27 6.01 -7.95
N LYS A 112 2.97 6.05 -6.64
CA LYS A 112 2.60 7.27 -5.93
C LYS A 112 3.75 8.29 -5.95
N LEU A 113 4.97 7.86 -5.68
CA LEU A 113 6.16 8.71 -5.75
C LEU A 113 6.36 9.27 -7.16
N ARG A 114 6.28 8.42 -8.20
CA ARG A 114 6.36 8.88 -9.60
C ARG A 114 5.28 9.89 -9.98
N LEU A 115 4.06 9.72 -9.49
CA LEU A 115 2.97 10.67 -9.72
C LEU A 115 3.21 12.00 -9.00
N LEU A 116 3.75 11.97 -7.79
CA LEU A 116 4.14 13.16 -7.05
C LEU A 116 5.27 13.89 -7.79
N ASP A 117 6.32 13.18 -8.21
CA ASP A 117 7.43 13.75 -8.98
C ASP A 117 6.95 14.42 -10.27
N LYS A 118 6.04 13.77 -11.02
CA LYS A 118 5.45 14.36 -12.24
C LYS A 118 4.60 15.61 -11.97
N ARG A 119 3.92 15.68 -10.82
CA ARG A 119 3.14 16.86 -10.42
C ARG A 119 4.02 17.98 -9.87
N MET A 120 5.19 17.63 -9.32
CA MET A 120 6.17 18.57 -8.78
C MET A 120 7.15 19.08 -9.84
N ALA A 121 7.25 18.45 -11.02
CA ALA A 121 7.94 18.99 -12.17
C ALA A 121 7.24 20.31 -12.59
N PRO A 122 7.82 21.49 -12.30
CA PRO A 122 7.18 22.74 -12.65
C PRO A 122 7.31 22.98 -14.15
N PRO A 123 6.41 23.79 -14.76
CA PRO A 123 6.74 24.43 -16.02
C PRO A 123 8.05 25.18 -15.82
N ASP A 124 8.95 25.06 -16.79
CA ASP A 124 10.27 25.69 -16.82
C ASP A 124 10.19 27.08 -16.16
N ASN A 125 10.85 27.24 -15.01
CA ASN A 125 10.81 28.47 -14.21
C ASN A 125 11.67 29.55 -14.90
N GLY A 126 11.33 29.88 -16.14
CA GLY A 126 11.85 30.99 -16.92
C GLY A 126 11.41 32.31 -16.28
N GLY A 127 12.03 32.66 -15.15
CA GLY A 127 11.92 33.96 -14.51
C GLY A 127 10.74 34.11 -13.57
N ILE A 128 10.83 33.55 -12.36
CA ILE A 128 10.06 34.09 -11.23
C ILE A 128 10.69 35.43 -10.83
N VAL A 129 10.25 36.51 -11.48
CA VAL A 129 10.74 37.87 -11.21
C VAL A 129 10.01 38.43 -9.97
N GLY A 130 10.78 38.93 -8.99
CA GLY A 130 10.23 39.70 -7.87
C GLY A 130 9.75 38.90 -6.64
N GLN A 131 9.88 37.57 -6.60
CA GLN A 131 9.45 36.74 -5.45
C GLN A 131 10.61 36.01 -4.73
N ALA A 132 11.86 36.32 -5.09
CA ALA A 132 13.05 35.67 -4.52
C ALA A 132 13.13 35.81 -2.99
N GLY A 133 12.76 36.97 -2.44
CA GLY A 133 12.74 37.20 -0.99
C GLY A 133 11.69 36.36 -0.25
N THR A 134 10.51 36.20 -0.84
CA THR A 134 9.44 35.36 -0.26
C THR A 134 9.83 33.88 -0.29
N ILE A 135 10.46 33.41 -1.37
CA ILE A 135 10.96 32.04 -1.47
C ILE A 135 12.06 31.78 -0.44
N ALA A 136 13.03 32.70 -0.30
CA ALA A 136 14.11 32.55 0.67
C ALA A 136 13.59 32.52 2.12
N ARG A 137 12.58 33.33 2.44
CA ARG A 137 11.92 33.31 3.75
C ARG A 137 11.20 31.98 3.99
N LEU A 138 10.45 31.50 3.00
CA LEU A 138 9.75 30.22 3.11
C LEU A 138 10.71 29.04 3.31
N VAL A 139 11.85 29.03 2.61
CA VAL A 139 12.91 28.02 2.82
C VAL A 139 13.49 28.10 4.23
N ALA A 140 13.82 29.30 4.71
CA ALA A 140 14.34 29.50 6.07
C ALA A 140 13.34 29.08 7.16
N ASP A 141 12.05 29.31 6.93
CA ASP A 141 10.98 28.89 7.85
C ASP A 141 10.77 27.37 7.84
N ILE A 142 11.14 26.67 6.75
CA ILE A 142 11.08 25.19 6.63
C ILE A 142 12.32 24.53 7.25
N ASP A 143 13.50 25.11 7.09
CA ASP A 143 14.77 24.58 7.63
C ASP A 143 14.98 24.87 9.13
N ALA A 144 14.04 25.58 9.77
CA ALA A 144 14.14 25.89 11.19
C ALA A 144 14.05 24.62 12.06
N PRO A 145 14.81 24.53 13.17
CA PRO A 145 14.73 23.36 14.07
C PRO A 145 13.36 23.18 14.75
N ASP A 146 12.54 24.23 14.81
CA ASP A 146 11.16 24.24 15.34
C ASP A 146 10.13 24.48 14.22
N THR A 147 10.34 23.92 13.03
CA THR A 147 9.44 24.11 11.89
C THR A 147 8.01 23.64 12.20
N PRO A 148 6.99 24.49 11.95
CA PRO A 148 5.60 24.08 12.11
C PRO A 148 5.22 22.97 11.11
N TRP A 149 4.40 22.02 11.54
CA TRP A 149 3.93 20.90 10.72
C TRP A 149 3.06 21.32 9.52
N LEU A 150 2.61 22.58 9.48
CA LEU A 150 1.82 23.16 8.39
C LEU A 150 2.22 24.63 8.17
N ILE A 151 2.55 24.99 6.93
CA ILE A 151 2.78 26.37 6.51
C ILE A 151 1.75 26.73 5.45
N ALA A 152 0.92 27.74 5.74
CA ALA A 152 -0.08 28.25 4.80
C ALA A 152 0.49 29.41 3.98
N VAL A 153 0.49 29.27 2.65
CA VAL A 153 0.86 30.35 1.72
C VAL A 153 -0.41 31.09 1.30
N GLU A 154 -0.63 32.26 1.88
CA GLU A 154 -1.82 33.11 1.63
C GLU A 154 -1.56 34.23 0.61
N GLY A 155 -2.64 34.74 -0.01
CA GLY A 155 -2.57 35.86 -0.96
C GLY A 155 -3.66 35.81 -2.04
N ILE A 156 -3.74 36.88 -2.84
CA ILE A 156 -4.78 37.07 -3.87
C ILE A 156 -4.62 36.05 -5.02
N GLY A 157 -5.72 35.65 -5.67
CA GLY A 157 -5.69 34.76 -6.83
C GLY A 157 -4.80 35.30 -7.95
N GLY A 158 -3.99 34.45 -8.60
CA GLY A 158 -3.09 34.86 -9.68
C GLY A 158 -1.73 35.44 -9.26
N ILE A 159 -1.47 35.66 -7.96
CA ILE A 159 -0.20 36.27 -7.49
C ILE A 159 1.00 35.30 -7.44
N GLY A 160 0.83 34.05 -7.90
CA GLY A 160 1.92 33.07 -7.95
C GLY A 160 2.18 32.26 -6.67
N LYS A 161 1.21 32.15 -5.75
CA LYS A 161 1.36 31.37 -4.49
C LYS A 161 1.85 29.94 -4.72
N THR A 162 1.23 29.25 -5.68
CA THR A 162 1.62 27.89 -6.08
C THR A 162 3.04 27.85 -6.63
N THR A 163 3.44 28.90 -7.36
CA THR A 163 4.79 29.06 -7.90
C THR A 163 5.82 29.30 -6.81
N VAL A 164 5.52 30.13 -5.78
CA VAL A 164 6.39 30.32 -4.60
C VAL A 164 6.58 29.02 -3.83
N ALA A 165 5.48 28.31 -3.56
CA ALA A 165 5.53 27.04 -2.83
C ALA A 165 6.34 25.98 -3.60
N ALA A 166 6.09 25.83 -4.91
CA ALA A 166 6.85 24.92 -5.76
C ALA A 166 8.34 25.30 -5.84
N ALA A 167 8.66 26.60 -5.97
CA ALA A 167 10.04 27.07 -6.05
C ALA A 167 10.80 26.97 -4.72
N ALA A 168 10.13 27.07 -3.58
CA ALA A 168 10.73 26.83 -2.26
C ALA A 168 11.07 25.34 -2.09
N LEU A 169 10.17 24.44 -2.49
CA LEU A 169 10.41 22.99 -2.45
C LEU A 169 11.60 22.56 -3.32
N GLN A 170 11.90 23.27 -4.42
CA GLN A 170 13.08 23.01 -5.25
C GLN A 170 14.42 23.45 -4.64
N ARG A 171 14.39 24.25 -3.57
CA ARG A 171 15.57 24.84 -2.94
C ARG A 171 15.91 24.25 -1.57
N LEU A 172 15.05 23.36 -1.08
CA LEU A 172 15.32 22.44 0.03
C LEU A 172 16.15 21.26 -0.52
#